data_AF-A0A1J9R7B4-F1
#
_entry.id   AF-A0A1J9R7B4-F1
#
_cell.length_a   1.000
_cell.length_b   1.000
_cell.length_c   1.000
_cell.angle_alpha   90.00
_cell.angle_beta   90.00
_cell.angle_gamma   90.00
#
_symmetry.space_group_name_H-M   'P 1'
#
loop_
_entity.id
_entity.type
_entity.pdbx_description
1 polymer ?
#
loop_
_entity_poly.entity_id
_entity_poly.type
_entity_poly.pdbx_seq_one_letter_code
_entity_poly.pdbx_strand_id
1 'polypeptide(L)'
;MHSRSRARELAEARKIGRHRGFGKRKGTKDARMPSQVLWMRRLRILRRLLAKYRAAGKIDKHLYHELYQLSKGNTFKHKRALVEHIHKAKAEKARERTIKEEMDAKRAKVRAARERRQERIIAKRNALVAEGEEGQE
;
A
#
# COMPACT_ATOMS: atom_id res chain seq x y z
N MET A 1 -31.81 -51.02 1.87
CA MET A 1 -31.14 -49.83 2.46
C MET A 1 -29.97 -49.39 1.57
N HIS A 2 -29.94 -48.16 1.07
CA HIS A 2 -28.82 -47.67 0.24
C HIS A 2 -27.73 -47.00 1.10
N SER A 3 -26.75 -47.81 1.55
CA SER A 3 -25.62 -47.30 2.33
C SER A 3 -24.68 -46.42 1.49
N ARG A 4 -24.22 -45.32 2.08
CA ARG A 4 -23.25 -44.37 1.48
C ARG A 4 -21.80 -44.59 1.92
N SER A 5 -21.50 -45.66 2.69
CA SER A 5 -20.17 -45.91 3.26
C SER A 5 -19.05 -45.84 2.21
N ARG A 6 -19.16 -46.66 1.15
CA ARG A 6 -18.19 -46.70 0.04
C ARG A 6 -18.03 -45.35 -0.68
N ALA A 7 -19.13 -44.59 -0.83
CA ALA A 7 -19.08 -43.29 -1.48
C ALA A 7 -18.36 -42.23 -0.64
N ARG A 8 -18.51 -42.29 0.70
CA ARG A 8 -17.79 -41.42 1.65
C ARG A 8 -16.30 -41.73 1.65
N GLU A 9 -15.93 -43.00 1.75
CA GLU A 9 -14.55 -43.46 1.70
C GLU A 9 -13.83 -43.00 0.41
N LEU A 10 -14.49 -43.15 -0.74
CA LEU A 10 -13.97 -42.65 -2.02
C LEU A 10 -13.81 -41.11 -2.03
N ALA A 11 -14.73 -40.37 -1.42
CA ALA A 11 -14.66 -38.92 -1.33
C ALA A 11 -13.48 -38.46 -0.46
N GLU A 12 -13.22 -39.14 0.65
CA GLU A 12 -12.05 -38.91 1.51
C GLU A 12 -10.74 -39.21 0.79
N ALA A 13 -10.66 -40.36 0.11
CA ALA A 13 -9.53 -40.70 -0.74
C ALA A 13 -9.28 -39.66 -1.85
N ARG A 14 -10.35 -39.13 -2.46
CA ARG A 14 -10.25 -38.04 -3.47
C ARG A 14 -9.79 -36.71 -2.86
N LYS A 15 -10.18 -36.40 -1.61
CA LYS A 15 -9.79 -35.17 -0.90
C LYS A 15 -8.28 -35.10 -0.68
N ILE A 16 -7.66 -36.22 -0.33
CA ILE A 16 -6.20 -36.35 -0.18
C ILE A 16 -5.45 -36.48 -1.54
N GLY A 17 -6.18 -36.48 -2.66
CA GLY A 17 -5.59 -36.43 -4.01
C GLY A 17 -5.58 -37.75 -4.79
N ARG A 18 -6.05 -38.86 -4.22
CA ARG A 18 -6.15 -40.15 -4.94
C ARG A 18 -7.19 -40.07 -6.06
N HIS A 19 -7.04 -40.93 -7.08
CA HIS A 19 -7.94 -41.03 -8.23
C HIS A 19 -8.10 -39.74 -9.08
N ARG A 20 -7.11 -38.83 -9.10
CA ARG A 20 -7.12 -37.57 -9.89
C ARG A 20 -6.11 -37.52 -11.05
N GLY A 21 -5.40 -38.62 -11.31
CA GLY A 21 -4.42 -38.75 -12.41
C GLY A 21 -5.05 -38.66 -13.81
N PHE A 22 -4.22 -38.56 -14.84
CA PHE A 22 -4.67 -38.31 -16.23
C PHE A 22 -5.68 -39.32 -16.75
N GLY A 23 -5.48 -40.62 -16.50
CA GLY A 23 -6.42 -41.67 -16.94
C GLY A 23 -7.84 -41.60 -16.33
N LYS A 24 -8.02 -40.85 -15.24
CA LYS A 24 -9.34 -40.60 -14.61
C LYS A 24 -9.98 -39.29 -15.07
N ARG A 25 -9.32 -38.49 -15.92
CA ARG A 25 -9.84 -37.24 -16.46
C ARG A 25 -10.53 -37.53 -17.80
N LYS A 26 -11.82 -37.22 -17.91
CA LYS A 26 -12.61 -37.43 -19.14
C LYS A 26 -13.01 -36.14 -19.86
N GLY A 27 -13.09 -35.01 -19.14
CA GLY A 27 -13.37 -33.69 -19.71
C GLY A 27 -12.13 -32.78 -19.77
N THR A 28 -12.23 -31.71 -20.56
CA THR A 28 -11.17 -30.69 -20.71
C THR A 28 -10.87 -29.97 -19.38
N LYS A 29 -9.73 -29.28 -19.31
CA LYS A 29 -9.35 -28.51 -18.11
C LYS A 29 -10.39 -27.44 -17.77
N ASP A 30 -10.88 -26.73 -18.77
CA ASP A 30 -11.85 -25.65 -18.59
C ASP A 30 -13.23 -26.17 -18.19
N ALA A 31 -13.69 -27.30 -18.75
CA ALA A 31 -14.92 -27.96 -18.30
C ALA A 31 -14.86 -28.43 -16.83
N ARG A 32 -13.68 -28.87 -16.36
CA ARG A 32 -13.48 -29.30 -14.97
C ARG A 32 -13.34 -28.14 -13.99
N MET A 33 -12.69 -27.07 -14.40
CA MET A 33 -12.47 -25.84 -13.63
C MET A 33 -12.36 -24.65 -14.59
N PRO A 34 -13.46 -23.92 -14.81
CA PRO A 34 -13.46 -22.82 -15.78
C PRO A 34 -12.51 -21.70 -15.38
N SER A 35 -11.79 -21.17 -16.36
CA SER A 35 -10.80 -20.10 -16.19
C SER A 35 -11.44 -18.83 -15.63
N GLN A 36 -12.68 -18.54 -16.02
CA GLN A 36 -13.48 -17.43 -15.50
C GLN A 36 -13.71 -17.55 -13.99
N VAL A 37 -14.00 -18.75 -13.48
CA VAL A 37 -14.23 -18.98 -12.04
C VAL A 37 -12.95 -18.74 -11.24
N LEU A 38 -11.80 -19.18 -11.75
CA LEU A 38 -10.51 -18.94 -11.12
C LEU A 38 -10.17 -17.45 -11.08
N TRP A 39 -10.39 -16.73 -12.19
CA TRP A 39 -10.20 -15.29 -12.28
C TRP A 39 -11.11 -14.52 -11.31
N MET A 40 -12.40 -14.86 -11.26
CA MET A 40 -13.35 -14.25 -10.33
C MET A 40 -12.95 -14.47 -8.87
N ARG A 41 -12.59 -15.71 -8.49
CA ARG A 41 -12.15 -16.04 -7.13
C ARG A 41 -10.91 -15.22 -6.75
N ARG A 42 -9.91 -15.15 -7.64
CA ARG A 42 -8.70 -14.39 -7.40
C ARG A 42 -8.98 -12.90 -7.23
N LEU A 43 -9.71 -12.27 -8.15
CA LEU A 43 -10.04 -10.84 -8.06
C LEU A 43 -10.83 -10.50 -6.80
N ARG A 44 -11.81 -11.31 -6.43
CA ARG A 44 -12.60 -11.10 -5.20
C ARG A 44 -11.72 -11.17 -3.95
N ILE A 45 -10.77 -12.12 -3.91
CA ILE A 45 -9.83 -12.24 -2.78
C ILE A 45 -8.93 -11.01 -2.67
N LEU A 46 -8.38 -10.52 -3.79
CA LEU A 46 -7.52 -9.33 -3.82
C LEU A 46 -8.29 -8.08 -3.40
N ARG A 47 -9.47 -7.83 -3.98
CA ARG A 47 -10.29 -6.65 -3.67
C ARG A 47 -10.80 -6.64 -2.23
N ARG A 48 -11.21 -7.80 -1.70
CA ARG A 48 -11.61 -7.93 -0.28
C ARG A 48 -10.45 -7.58 0.65
N LEU A 49 -9.22 -7.96 0.31
CA LEU A 49 -8.05 -7.60 1.11
C LEU A 49 -7.81 -6.09 1.10
N LEU A 50 -7.85 -5.46 -0.09
CA LEU A 50 -7.68 -4.02 -0.24
C LEU A 50 -8.74 -3.25 0.57
N ALA A 51 -10.01 -3.67 0.48
CA ALA A 51 -11.09 -3.05 1.25
C ALA A 51 -10.84 -3.16 2.77
N LYS A 52 -10.43 -4.34 3.25
CA LYS A 52 -10.07 -4.56 4.67
C LYS A 52 -8.91 -3.68 5.10
N TYR A 53 -7.86 -3.57 4.28
CA TYR A 53 -6.67 -2.78 4.61
C TYR A 53 -6.95 -1.28 4.62
N ARG A 54 -7.82 -0.80 3.72
CA ARG A 54 -8.28 0.59 3.70
C ARG A 54 -9.11 0.91 4.95
N ALA A 55 -10.06 0.04 5.30
CA ALA A 55 -10.88 0.21 6.50
C ALA A 55 -10.04 0.21 7.79
N ALA A 56 -8.99 -0.60 7.85
CA ALA A 56 -8.06 -0.64 8.97
C ALA A 56 -6.99 0.48 8.96
N GLY A 57 -7.04 1.42 8.00
CA GLY A 57 -6.05 2.50 7.87
C GLY A 57 -4.64 2.03 7.49
N LYS A 58 -4.45 0.77 7.10
CA LYS A 58 -3.14 0.24 6.69
C LYS A 58 -2.66 0.82 5.36
N ILE A 59 -3.61 1.21 4.50
CA ILE A 59 -3.39 1.89 3.22
C ILE A 59 -4.30 3.10 3.13
N ASP A 60 -3.85 4.15 2.44
CA ASP A 60 -4.66 5.33 2.16
C ASP A 60 -5.58 5.12 0.94
N LYS A 61 -6.44 6.12 0.66
CA LYS A 61 -7.38 6.07 -0.46
C LYS A 61 -6.70 6.08 -1.84
N HIS A 62 -5.52 6.69 -1.94
CA HIS A 62 -4.79 6.87 -3.20
C HIS A 62 -4.12 5.55 -3.60
N LEU A 63 -3.35 4.97 -2.69
CA LEU A 63 -2.74 3.66 -2.84
C LEU A 63 -3.79 2.57 -3.03
N TYR A 64 -4.93 2.66 -2.34
CA TYR A 64 -6.05 1.74 -2.59
C TYR A 64 -6.52 1.79 -4.05
N HIS A 65 -6.72 2.98 -4.61
CA HIS A 65 -7.24 3.13 -5.97
C HIS A 65 -6.27 2.58 -7.01
N GLU A 66 -4.98 2.90 -6.87
CA GLU A 66 -3.91 2.37 -7.73
C GLU A 66 -3.88 0.83 -7.69
N LEU A 67 -3.80 0.25 -6.48
CA LEU A 67 -3.76 -1.20 -6.31
C LEU A 67 -5.02 -1.91 -6.79
N TYR A 68 -6.17 -1.23 -6.76
CA TYR A 68 -7.43 -1.75 -7.28
C TYR A 68 -7.35 -1.91 -8.81
N GLN A 69 -6.81 -0.91 -9.52
CA GLN A 69 -6.62 -0.98 -10.97
C GLN A 69 -5.55 -2.00 -11.36
N LEU A 70 -4.42 -2.03 -10.65
CA LEU A 70 -3.39 -3.05 -10.87
C LEU A 70 -3.89 -4.48 -10.62
N SER A 71 -4.76 -4.66 -9.61
CA SER A 71 -5.41 -5.95 -9.37
C SER A 71 -6.32 -6.34 -10.54
N LYS A 72 -7.08 -5.40 -11.11
CA LYS A 72 -7.87 -5.61 -12.34
C LYS A 72 -6.98 -5.97 -13.52
N GLY A 73 -5.81 -5.34 -13.63
CA GLY A 73 -4.78 -5.56 -14.66
C GLY A 73 -3.96 -6.85 -14.52
N ASN A 74 -4.28 -7.75 -13.59
CA ASN A 74 -3.58 -9.04 -13.43
C ASN A 74 -2.09 -8.92 -13.04
N THR A 75 -1.67 -7.78 -12.46
CA THR A 75 -0.32 -7.58 -11.93
C THR A 75 -0.02 -8.54 -10.78
N PHE A 76 -1.01 -8.80 -9.91
CA PHE A 76 -0.86 -9.68 -8.76
C PHE A 76 -1.43 -11.08 -9.03
N LYS A 77 -0.58 -12.12 -8.92
CA LYS A 77 -0.99 -13.51 -9.18
C LYS A 77 -1.74 -14.16 -8.02
N HIS A 78 -1.48 -13.73 -6.78
CA HIS A 78 -2.13 -14.23 -5.57
C HIS A 78 -2.03 -13.20 -4.43
N LYS A 79 -2.77 -13.45 -3.35
CA LYS A 79 -2.85 -12.55 -2.18
C LYS A 79 -1.48 -12.15 -1.62
N ARG A 80 -0.53 -13.08 -1.54
CA ARG A 80 0.81 -12.82 -0.99
C ARG A 80 1.57 -11.74 -1.78
N ALA A 81 1.57 -11.81 -3.11
CA ALA A 81 2.25 -10.83 -3.96
C ALA A 81 1.68 -9.42 -3.77
N LEU A 82 0.37 -9.29 -3.57
CA LEU A 82 -0.25 -8.01 -3.25
C LEU A 82 0.22 -7.47 -1.89
N VAL A 83 0.30 -8.33 -0.87
CA VAL A 83 0.76 -7.93 0.47
C VAL A 83 2.22 -7.51 0.45
N GLU A 84 3.09 -8.29 -0.20
CA GLU A 84 4.51 -7.97 -0.37
C GLU A 84 4.69 -6.61 -1.06
N HIS A 85 3.92 -6.36 -2.13
CA HIS A 85 3.95 -5.08 -2.82
C HIS A 85 3.47 -3.91 -1.95
N ILE A 86 2.41 -4.09 -1.16
CA ILE A 86 1.94 -3.07 -0.21
C ILE A 86 3.03 -2.76 0.84
N HIS A 87 3.69 -3.78 1.38
CA HIS A 87 4.75 -3.58 2.36
C HIS A 87 5.92 -2.79 1.76
N LYS A 88 6.33 -3.14 0.54
CA LYS A 88 7.38 -2.41 -0.19
C LYS A 88 7.00 -0.95 -0.44
N ALA A 89 5.82 -0.70 -1.01
CA ALA A 89 5.33 0.65 -1.30
C ALA A 89 5.21 1.52 -0.04
N LYS A 90 4.77 0.93 1.08
CA LYS A 90 4.72 1.65 2.36
C LYS A 90 6.10 2.00 2.90
N ALA A 91 7.06 1.08 2.78
CA ALA A 91 8.43 1.33 3.21
C ALA A 91 9.08 2.44 2.38
N GLU A 92 8.85 2.47 1.07
CA GLU A 92 9.30 3.53 0.17
C GLU A 92 8.70 4.89 0.55
N LYS A 93 7.37 4.96 0.69
CA LYS A 93 6.68 6.19 1.10
C LYS A 93 7.14 6.70 2.48
N ALA A 94 7.43 5.81 3.42
CA ALA A 94 7.94 6.18 4.73
C ALA A 94 9.35 6.79 4.63
N ARG A 95 10.24 6.20 3.81
CA ARG A 95 11.58 6.75 3.56
C ARG A 95 11.52 8.13 2.91
N GLU A 96 10.69 8.29 1.88
CA GLU A 96 10.49 9.58 1.20
C GLU A 96 9.99 10.66 2.16
N ARG A 97 9.06 10.30 3.06
CA ARG A 97 8.54 11.22 4.08
C ARG A 97 9.65 11.68 5.02
N THR A 98 10.46 10.77 5.56
CA THR A 98 11.56 11.13 6.46
C THR A 98 12.59 12.05 5.80
N ILE A 99 12.96 11.77 4.55
CA ILE A 99 13.89 12.62 3.79
C ILE A 99 13.29 14.02 3.59
N LYS A 100 12.00 14.10 3.25
CA LYS A 100 11.31 15.37 3.06
C LYS A 100 11.25 16.17 4.37
N GLU A 101 10.87 15.53 5.47
CA GLU A 101 10.82 16.15 6.79
C GLU A 101 12.19 16.71 7.22
N GLU A 102 13.28 15.96 6.98
CA GLU A 102 14.65 16.42 7.26
C GLU A 102 15.02 17.65 6.43
N MET A 103 14.70 17.65 5.13
CA MET A 103 14.98 18.76 4.23
C MET A 103 14.17 20.01 4.58
N ASP A 104 12.89 19.84 4.90
CA ASP A 104 12.01 20.93 5.29
C ASP A 104 12.44 21.53 6.65
N ALA A 105 12.88 20.69 7.59
CA ALA A 105 13.47 21.15 8.86
C ALA A 105 14.75 21.97 8.66
N LYS A 106 15.65 21.52 7.77
CA LYS A 106 16.86 22.28 7.39
C LYS A 106 16.49 23.63 6.77
N ARG A 107 15.53 23.66 5.84
CA ARG A 107 15.03 24.88 5.19
C ARG A 107 14.41 25.84 6.20
N ALA A 108 13.59 25.35 7.13
CA ALA A 108 12.98 26.14 8.19
C ALA A 108 14.04 26.75 9.12
N LYS A 109 15.06 25.98 9.52
CA LYS A 109 16.18 26.46 10.34
C LYS A 109 16.95 27.59 9.66
N VAL A 110 17.25 27.44 8.37
CA VAL A 110 17.96 28.48 7.59
C VAL A 110 17.09 29.73 7.44
N ARG A 111 15.80 29.57 7.17
CA ARG A 111 14.85 30.69 7.07
C ARG A 111 14.78 31.48 8.38
N ALA A 112 14.59 30.79 9.51
CA ALA A 112 14.55 31.41 10.84
C ALA A 112 15.87 32.08 11.23
N ALA A 113 17.02 31.57 10.78
CA ALA A 113 18.31 32.24 10.98
C ALA A 113 18.44 33.52 10.14
N ARG A 114 17.92 33.52 8.91
CA ARG A 114 17.90 34.68 8.02
C ARG A 114 16.97 35.78 8.55
N GLU A 115 15.78 35.41 9.01
CA GLU A 115 14.81 36.34 9.62
C GLU A 115 15.40 37.01 10.87
N ARG A 116 15.94 36.23 11.81
CA ARG A 116 16.64 36.78 12.99
C ARG A 116 17.80 37.72 12.64
N ARG A 117 18.56 37.43 11.56
CA ARG A 117 19.63 38.33 11.10
C ARG A 117 19.07 39.64 10.55
N GLN A 118 17.97 39.59 9.78
CA GLN A 118 17.29 40.77 9.26
C GLN A 118 16.72 41.62 10.39
N GLU A 119 16.04 41.02 11.36
CA GLU A 119 15.54 41.69 12.55
C GLU A 119 16.66 42.42 13.31
N ARG A 120 17.82 41.77 13.51
CA ARG A 120 18.98 42.40 14.15
C ARG A 120 19.53 43.59 13.36
N ILE A 121 19.56 43.51 12.02
CA ILE A 121 20.04 44.60 11.17
C ILE A 121 19.06 45.78 11.21
N ILE A 122 17.76 45.50 11.13
CA ILE A 122 16.70 46.52 11.22
C ILE A 122 16.73 47.19 12.59
N ALA A 123 16.80 46.42 13.67
CA ALA A 123 16.89 46.95 15.03
C ALA A 123 18.12 47.85 15.21
N LYS A 124 19.29 47.43 14.71
CA LYS A 124 20.52 48.24 14.74
C LYS A 124 20.37 49.54 13.94
N ARG A 125 19.76 49.47 12.75
CA ARG A 125 19.51 50.65 11.90
C ARG A 125 18.59 51.64 12.61
N ASN A 126 17.51 51.17 13.22
CA ASN A 126 16.55 52.02 13.92
C ASN A 126 17.20 52.69 15.16
N ALA A 127 18.02 51.95 15.91
CA ALA A 127 18.76 52.51 17.05
C ALA A 127 19.72 53.64 16.63
N LEU A 128 20.47 53.46 15.54
CA LEU A 128 21.37 54.48 15.00
C LEU A 128 20.64 55.75 14.51
N VAL A 129 19.43 55.60 13.99
CA VAL A 129 18.60 56.76 13.60
C VAL A 129 18.12 57.52 14.84
N ALA A 130 17.68 56.81 15.88
CA ALA A 130 17.22 57.43 17.13
C ALA A 130 18.35 58.19 17.86
N GLU A 131 19.56 57.61 17.96
CA GLU A 131 20.73 58.30 18.54
C GLU A 131 21.13 59.56 17.73
N GLY A 132 20.91 59.55 16.41
CA GLY A 132 21.17 60.72 15.56
C GLY A 132 20.14 61.84 15.70
N GLU A 133 18.90 61.51 16.07
CA GLU A 133 17.83 62.47 16.36
C GLU A 133 18.01 63.10 17.74
N GLU A 134 18.41 62.33 18.76
CA GLU A 134 18.70 62.85 20.11
C GLU A 134 19.95 63.77 20.17
N GLY A 135 20.88 63.64 19.23
CA GLY A 135 22.07 64.51 19.14
C GLY A 135 21.85 65.84 18.40
N GLN A 136 20.65 66.10 17.89
CA GLN A 136 20.28 67.34 17.18
C GLN A 136 19.38 68.29 18.00
N GLU A 137 18.96 67.88 19.19
CA GLU A 137 18.39 68.76 20.24
C GLU A 137 19.49 69.26 21.20
#